data_AF-A0A336K160-F1
#
_entry.id   AF-A0A336K160-F1
#
_cell.length_a   1.000
_cell.length_b   1.000
_cell.length_c   1.000
_cell.angle_alpha   90.00
_cell.angle_beta   90.00
_cell.angle_gamma   90.00
#
_symmetry.space_group_name_H-M   'P 1'
#
loop_
_entity.id
_entity.type
_entity.pdbx_description
1 polymer ?
#
loop_
_entity_poly.entity_id
_entity_poly.type
_entity_poly.pdbx_seq_one_letter_code
_entity_poly.pdbx_strand_id
1 'polypeptide(L)'
;MTINIGNYTFDGAHASPSQLADRSGVYAVLGSTMTGLTVVDIGESGWIRTRVQAHDRAPAWARRGLPLSYAALYCDEVARMRIERELRARYNPPCGDR
;
A
#
# COMPACT_ATOMS: atom_id res chain seq x y z
N MET A 1 12.22 8.46 0.82
CA MET A 1 12.73 7.19 1.39
C MET A 1 12.21 6.07 0.53
N THR A 2 12.89 4.93 0.49
CA THR A 2 12.41 3.75 -0.23
C THR A 2 12.31 2.56 0.71
N ILE A 3 11.37 1.68 0.43
CA ILE A 3 11.15 0.43 1.15
C ILE A 3 10.98 -0.73 0.18
N ASN A 4 11.57 -1.87 0.51
CA ASN A 4 11.39 -3.08 -0.28
C ASN A 4 10.16 -3.85 0.21
N ILE A 5 9.23 -4.11 -0.70
CA ILE A 5 8.05 -4.96 -0.49
C ILE A 5 8.07 -6.02 -1.59
N GLY A 6 8.22 -7.28 -1.17
CA GLY A 6 8.49 -8.38 -2.09
C GLY A 6 9.78 -8.16 -2.86
N ASN A 7 9.69 -8.17 -4.19
CA ASN A 7 10.81 -7.96 -5.10
C ASN A 7 10.84 -6.52 -5.67
N TYR A 8 10.04 -5.61 -5.11
CA TYR A 8 9.85 -4.26 -5.62
C TYR A 8 10.26 -3.21 -4.59
N THR A 9 10.81 -2.11 -5.11
CA THR A 9 11.18 -0.95 -4.30
C THR A 9 10.10 0.11 -4.41
N PHE A 10 9.40 0.35 -3.31
CA PHE A 10 8.34 1.35 -3.20
C PHE A 10 8.92 2.69 -2.71
N ASP A 11 8.31 3.78 -3.16
CA ASP A 11 8.46 5.12 -2.60
C ASP A 11 7.70 5.21 -1.28
N GLY A 12 8.43 5.40 -0.18
CA GLY A 12 7.91 5.34 1.19
C GLY A 12 8.84 4.59 2.14
N ALA A 13 8.40 4.19 3.33
CA ALA A 13 7.05 4.40 3.87
C ALA A 13 6.85 5.84 4.37
N HIS A 14 5.77 6.48 3.95
CA HIS A 14 5.38 7.84 4.32
C HIS A 14 4.35 7.81 5.46
N ALA A 15 4.41 8.76 6.38
CA ALA A 15 3.48 8.83 7.51
C ALA A 15 2.09 9.34 7.10
N SER A 16 2.01 10.08 5.98
CA SER A 16 0.76 10.64 5.46
C SER A 16 0.53 10.25 4.00
N PRO A 17 -0.71 9.92 3.59
CA PRO A 17 -1.06 9.70 2.19
C PRO A 17 -0.79 10.92 1.30
N SER A 18 -0.77 12.14 1.85
CA SER A 18 -0.49 13.37 1.10
C SER A 18 0.91 13.41 0.50
N GLN A 19 1.83 12.58 0.99
CA GLN A 19 3.20 12.48 0.49
C GLN A 19 3.33 11.57 -0.73
N LEU A 20 2.27 10.80 -1.05
CA LEU A 20 2.23 9.98 -2.26
C LEU A 20 1.95 10.86 -3.48
N ALA A 21 2.51 10.48 -4.62
CA ALA A 21 2.15 11.10 -5.89
C ALA A 21 0.82 10.53 -6.39
N ASP A 22 0.03 11.39 -7.03
CA ASP A 22 -1.24 11.00 -7.62
C ASP A 22 -1.03 10.44 -9.04
N ARG A 23 -0.45 9.25 -9.08
CA ARG A 23 -0.02 8.55 -10.30
C ARG A 23 -0.51 7.10 -10.28
N SER A 24 -0.49 6.49 -11.46
CA SER A 24 -0.79 5.07 -11.62
C SER A 24 0.24 4.20 -10.90
N GLY A 25 -0.23 3.12 -10.26
CA GLY A 25 0.63 2.11 -9.68
C GLY A 25 -0.03 1.27 -8.58
N VAL A 26 0.81 0.68 -7.74
CA VAL A 26 0.40 -0.13 -6.58
C VAL A 26 0.69 0.64 -5.30
N TYR A 27 -0.25 0.67 -4.36
CA TYR A 27 -0.03 1.19 -3.03
C TYR A 27 0.03 0.05 -2.00
N ALA A 28 0.80 0.26 -0.95
CA ALA A 28 0.86 -0.62 0.21
C ALA A 28 0.60 0.20 1.47
N VAL A 29 -0.32 -0.30 2.29
CA VAL A 29 -0.58 0.21 3.64
C VAL A 29 0.17 -0.69 4.60
N LEU A 30 1.04 -0.09 5.42
CA LEU A 30 1.90 -0.78 6.35
C LEU A 30 1.51 -0.39 7.78
N GLY A 31 1.56 -1.35 8.70
CA GLY A 31 1.42 -1.11 10.13
C GLY A 31 2.77 -1.24 10.82
N SER A 32 3.13 -0.27 11.66
CA SER A 32 4.34 -0.33 12.48
C SER A 32 4.09 -1.16 13.73
N THR A 33 4.91 -2.18 13.95
CA THR A 33 4.91 -3.05 15.14
C THR A 33 6.27 -2.96 15.85
N MET A 34 6.38 -3.50 17.06
CA MET A 34 7.66 -3.55 17.80
C MET A 34 8.76 -4.31 17.03
N THR A 35 8.39 -5.23 16.16
CA THR A 35 9.31 -6.07 15.38
C THR A 35 9.54 -5.58 13.95
N GLY A 36 8.95 -4.44 13.56
CA GLY A 36 9.08 -3.86 12.22
C GLY A 36 7.74 -3.57 11.54
N LEU A 37 7.78 -3.44 10.21
CA LEU A 37 6.60 -3.13 9.40
C LEU A 37 5.87 -4.40 8.95
N THR A 38 4.55 -4.40 9.08
CA THR A 38 3.67 -5.46 8.55
C THR A 38 2.79 -4.92 7.45
N VAL A 39 2.48 -5.73 6.44
CA VAL A 39 1.58 -5.36 5.34
C VAL A 39 0.13 -5.48 5.82
N VAL A 40 -0.59 -4.36 5.83
CA VAL A 40 -2.00 -4.28 6.21
C VAL A 40 -2.91 -4.42 5.00
N ASP A 41 -2.58 -3.73 3.91
CA ASP A 41 -3.33 -3.79 2.65
C ASP A 41 -2.41 -3.53 1.47
N ILE A 42 -2.77 -4.08 0.31
CA ILE A 42 -2.14 -3.83 -0.98
C ILE A 42 -3.25 -3.66 -2.00
N GLY A 43 -3.18 -2.59 -2.79
CA GLY A 43 -4.11 -2.39 -3.89
C GLY A 43 -3.47 -1.59 -5.01
N GLU A 44 -4.18 -1.48 -6.12
CA GLU A 44 -3.76 -0.71 -7.29
C GLU A 44 -4.71 0.45 -7.58
N SER A 45 -4.21 1.46 -8.27
CA SER A 45 -5.00 2.61 -8.72
C SER A 45 -4.32 3.34 -9.87
N GLY A 46 -5.11 4.00 -10.72
CA GLY A 46 -4.62 5.03 -11.65
C GLY A 46 -4.21 6.33 -10.96
N TRP A 47 -4.68 6.56 -9.74
CA TRP A 47 -4.46 7.75 -8.91
C TRP A 47 -4.26 7.33 -7.46
N ILE A 48 -3.02 6.96 -7.09
CA ILE A 48 -2.72 6.36 -5.78
C ILE A 48 -3.08 7.29 -4.62
N ARG A 49 -2.60 8.54 -4.63
CA ARG A 49 -2.83 9.48 -3.52
C ARG A 49 -4.34 9.64 -3.26
N THR A 50 -5.10 9.93 -4.31
CA THR A 50 -6.55 10.11 -4.22
C THR A 50 -7.23 8.84 -3.70
N ARG A 51 -6.82 7.67 -4.20
CA ARG A 51 -7.40 6.38 -3.78
C ARG A 51 -7.13 6.08 -2.31
N VAL A 52 -5.92 6.30 -1.82
CA VAL A 52 -5.55 6.02 -0.42
C VAL A 52 -6.24 7.01 0.53
N GLN A 53 -6.36 8.28 0.14
CA GLN A 53 -7.04 9.30 0.95
C GLN A 53 -8.55 9.07 1.08
N ALA A 54 -9.19 8.64 0.00
CA ALA A 54 -10.64 8.43 -0.06
C ALA A 54 -11.04 6.96 0.11
N HIS A 55 -10.15 6.10 0.59
CA HIS A 55 -10.40 4.66 0.57
C HIS A 55 -11.50 4.27 1.55
N ASP A 56 -12.51 3.54 1.05
CA ASP A 56 -13.58 2.90 1.81
C ASP A 56 -13.06 1.95 2.91
N ARG A 57 -11.83 1.45 2.77
CA ARG A 57 -11.16 0.53 3.70
C ARG A 57 -10.32 1.24 4.76
N ALA A 58 -10.17 2.56 4.71
CA ALA A 58 -9.42 3.32 5.72
C ALA A 58 -9.87 3.04 7.17
N PRO A 59 -11.18 2.90 7.46
CA PRO A 59 -11.63 2.47 8.79
C PRO A 59 -11.15 1.05 9.16
N ALA A 60 -11.06 0.13 8.19
CA ALA A 60 -10.57 -1.24 8.43
C ALA A 60 -9.07 -1.26 8.76
N TRP A 61 -8.27 -0.43 8.08
CA TRP A 61 -6.85 -0.27 8.39
C TRP A 61 -6.66 0.33 9.79
N ALA A 62 -7.43 1.36 10.14
CA ALA A 62 -7.37 2.01 11.45
C ALA A 62 -7.73 1.05 12.60
N ARG A 63 -8.68 0.13 12.39
CA ARG A 63 -9.05 -0.92 13.37
C ARG A 63 -7.90 -1.86 13.72
N ARG A 64 -6.80 -1.90 12.95
CA ARG A 64 -5.60 -2.67 13.33
C ARG A 64 -4.91 -2.12 14.58
N GLY A 65 -5.16 -0.85 14.95
CA GLY A 65 -4.57 -0.24 16.14
C GLY A 65 -3.06 -0.01 16.03
N LEU A 66 -2.53 0.08 14.81
CA LEU A 66 -1.11 0.28 14.54
C LEU A 66 -0.89 1.66 13.90
N PRO A 67 0.25 2.34 14.17
CA PRO A 67 0.67 3.48 13.38
C PRO A 67 0.81 3.06 11.91
N LEU A 68 0.04 3.70 11.04
CA LEU A 68 0.02 3.38 9.62
C LEU A 68 1.09 4.18 8.86
N SER A 69 1.64 3.56 7.84
CA SER A 69 2.50 4.22 6.87
C SER A 69 2.16 3.73 5.47
N TYR A 70 2.44 4.56 4.47
CA TYR A 70 1.97 4.36 3.10
C TYR A 70 3.15 4.34 2.14
N ALA A 71 3.16 3.39 1.24
CA ALA A 71 4.19 3.29 0.21
C ALA A 71 3.54 3.11 -1.17
N ALA A 72 4.20 3.58 -2.22
CA ALA A 72 3.70 3.47 -3.59
C ALA A 72 4.78 2.97 -4.55
N LEU A 73 4.39 2.10 -5.48
CA LEU A 73 5.18 1.71 -6.64
C LEU A 73 4.48 2.23 -7.90
N TYR A 74 5.05 3.28 -8.49
CA TYR A 74 4.46 3.89 -9.69
C TYR A 74 4.79 3.09 -10.94
N CYS A 75 3.76 2.68 -11.67
CA CYS A 75 3.87 1.87 -12.87
C CYS A 75 2.61 1.99 -13.75
N ASP A 76 2.66 1.44 -14.96
CA ASP A 76 1.51 1.40 -15.86
C ASP A 76 0.42 0.42 -15.38
N GLU A 77 -0.69 0.38 -16.13
CA GLU A 77 -1.86 -0.45 -15.80
C GLU A 77 -1.60 -1.95 -15.81
N VAL A 78 -0.89 -2.41 -16.83
CA VAL A 78 -0.62 -3.84 -16.99
C VAL A 78 0.30 -4.32 -15.87
N ALA A 79 1.33 -3.52 -15.56
CA ALA A 79 2.26 -3.78 -14.48
C ALA A 79 1.57 -3.74 -13.11
N ARG A 80 0.79 -2.69 -12.79
CA ARG A 80 0.19 -2.55 -11.45
C ARG A 80 -0.78 -3.69 -11.14
N MET A 81 -1.57 -4.15 -12.11
CA MET A 81 -2.47 -5.29 -11.94
C MET A 81 -1.72 -6.61 -11.68
N ARG A 82 -0.61 -6.85 -12.39
CA ARG A 82 0.22 -8.04 -12.18
C ARG A 82 0.90 -8.01 -10.80
N ILE A 83 1.49 -6.87 -10.46
CA ILE A 83 2.26 -6.68 -9.23
C ILE A 83 1.36 -6.74 -8.00
N GLU A 84 0.18 -6.12 -8.05
CA GLU A 84 -0.80 -6.16 -6.96
C GLU A 84 -1.22 -7.60 -6.65
N ARG A 85 -1.54 -8.41 -7.68
CA ARG A 85 -1.91 -9.81 -7.51
C ARG A 85 -0.76 -10.63 -6.93
N GLU A 86 0.45 -10.46 -7.44
CA GLU A 86 1.65 -11.14 -6.94
C GLU A 86 1.87 -10.84 -5.46
N LEU A 87 1.84 -9.56 -5.09
CA LEU A 87 2.08 -9.12 -3.73
C LEU A 87 0.95 -9.54 -2.78
N ARG A 88 -0.32 -9.46 -3.19
CA ARG A 88 -1.44 -9.97 -2.38
C ARG A 88 -1.35 -11.48 -2.17
N ALA A 89 -0.98 -12.25 -3.19
CA ALA A 89 -0.77 -13.70 -3.04
C ALA A 89 0.39 -14.02 -2.08
N ARG A 90 1.47 -13.23 -2.11
CA ARG A 90 2.65 -13.42 -1.26
C ARG A 90 2.40 -13.02 0.20
N TYR A 91 1.72 -11.90 0.43
CA TYR A 91 1.56 -11.31 1.76
C TYR A 91 0.22 -11.64 2.43
N ASN A 92 -0.78 -12.07 1.66
CA ASN A 92 -2.14 -12.36 2.11
C ASN A 92 -2.67 -11.31 3.12
N PRO A 93 -2.77 -10.03 2.71
CA PRO A 93 -3.01 -8.93 3.64
C PRO A 93 -4.35 -9.10 4.37
N PRO A 94 -4.40 -8.75 5.67
CA PRO A 94 -5.60 -8.92 6.51
C PRO A 94 -6.74 -7.98 6.13
N CYS A 95 -6.46 -6.97 5.29
CA CYS A 95 -7.46 -6.10 4.73
C CYS A 95 -7.51 -6.28 3.20
N GLY A 96 -8.69 -6.02 2.67
CA GLY A 96 -8.87 -5.85 1.26
C GLY A 96 -9.39 -7.06 0.48
N ASP A 97 -9.94 -8.03 1.20
CA ASP A 97 -10.79 -9.06 0.61
C ASP A 97 -11.88 -8.41 -0.27
N ARG A 98 -12.11 -9.03 -1.41
CA ARG A 98 -12.93 -8.51 -2.50
C ARG A 98 -14.06 -9.49 -2.78
#